data_AF-A0AAE0W044-F1
#
_entry.id   AF-A0AAE0W044-F1
#
_cell.length_a   1.000
_cell.length_b   1.000
_cell.length_c   1.000
_cell.angle_alpha   90.00
_cell.angle_beta   90.00
_cell.angle_gamma   90.00
#
_symmetry.space_group_name_H-M   'P 1'
#
loop_
_entity.id
_entity.type
_entity.pdbx_description
1 polymer ?
#
loop_
_entity_poly.entity_id
_entity_poly.type
_entity_poly.pdbx_seq_one_letter_code
_entity_poly.pdbx_strand_id
1 'polypeptide(L)'
;MIFSLTLLILFHQSFCQVGIGEDIARCPVCHSGYEYYQQDKFCYKFYNVCQTWSEARQVCQNEGGDLISLNNRNLNFFNELALHKSGSCDDVWVGATDVSSEGQWNWLNGDKVSSDLWAINQPDNWDSIEHCGDLHKRFDYELNDADCSRNKHFICQVAIGSFYRFLD
;
A
#
# COMPACT_ATOMS: atom_id res chain seq x y z
N MET A 1 37.35 -32.12 2.11
CA MET A 1 36.34 -32.43 3.15
C MET A 1 36.89 -31.82 4.43
N ILE A 2 36.30 -30.83 5.08
CA ILE A 2 34.89 -30.58 5.41
C ILE A 2 34.70 -29.05 5.46
N PHE A 3 33.66 -28.52 4.79
CA PHE A 3 33.17 -27.17 5.02
C PHE A 3 32.43 -27.15 6.36
N SER A 4 32.83 -26.28 7.29
CA SER A 4 32.11 -26.08 8.54
C SER A 4 30.88 -25.23 8.27
N LEU A 5 29.72 -25.89 8.15
CA LEU A 5 28.41 -25.26 8.21
C LEU A 5 28.20 -24.69 9.62
N THR A 6 28.34 -23.38 9.78
CA THR A 6 27.61 -22.67 10.83
C THR A 6 26.28 -22.25 10.25
N LEU A 7 25.24 -22.90 10.76
CA LEU A 7 23.82 -22.78 10.47
C LEU A 7 23.41 -21.29 10.37
N LEU A 8 23.03 -20.86 9.16
CA LEU A 8 22.28 -19.64 8.92
C LEU A 8 20.97 -19.72 9.69
N ILE A 9 20.88 -19.00 10.81
CA ILE A 9 19.60 -18.67 11.44
C ILE A 9 18.90 -17.72 10.48
N LEU A 10 18.02 -18.26 9.65
CA LEU A 10 17.01 -17.53 8.91
C LEU A 10 15.98 -17.03 9.92
N PHE A 11 15.95 -15.74 10.28
CA PHE A 11 14.74 -15.01 10.70
C PHE A 11 15.01 -13.49 10.67
N HIS A 12 14.31 -12.78 9.76
CA HIS A 12 14.13 -11.31 9.69
C HIS A 12 15.38 -10.43 9.77
N GLN A 13 16.05 -10.18 8.64
CA GLN A 13 16.98 -9.04 8.55
C GLN A 13 16.19 -7.73 8.50
N SER A 14 15.89 -7.18 9.68
CA SER A 14 15.65 -5.75 9.83
C SER A 14 17.00 -5.06 9.67
N PHE A 15 17.22 -4.36 8.55
CA PHE A 15 18.41 -3.51 8.41
C PHE A 15 18.25 -2.30 9.34
N CYS A 16 18.81 -2.38 10.53
CA CYS A 16 18.91 -1.25 11.44
C CYS A 16 20.09 -0.37 11.00
N GLN A 17 19.89 0.95 10.93
CA GLN A 17 21.01 1.87 10.73
C GLN A 17 21.70 2.06 12.09
N VAL A 18 22.98 1.70 12.15
CA VAL A 18 23.86 2.03 13.29
C VAL A 18 24.50 3.38 12.99
N GLY A 19 24.17 4.40 13.78
CA GLY A 19 24.85 5.70 13.70
C GLY A 19 26.30 5.58 14.18
N ILE A 20 27.22 6.31 13.56
CA ILE A 20 28.64 6.32 13.98
C ILE A 20 28.71 6.99 15.37
N GLY A 21 28.89 6.19 16.43
CA GLY A 21 29.05 6.66 17.81
C GLY A 21 27.82 6.59 18.72
N GLU A 22 26.75 5.90 18.32
CA GLU A 22 25.60 5.61 19.20
C GLU A 22 25.45 4.08 19.41
N ASP A 23 25.34 3.64 20.66
CA ASP A 23 25.15 2.21 21.05
C ASP A 23 23.72 1.67 20.75
N ILE A 24 22.91 2.40 19.97
CA ILE A 24 21.49 2.11 19.76
C ILE A 24 21.20 1.92 18.26
N ALA A 25 20.77 0.72 17.90
CA ALA A 25 20.29 0.41 16.56
C ALA A 25 18.88 0.99 16.34
N ARG A 26 18.71 1.93 15.40
CA ARG A 26 17.37 2.39 14.98
C ARG A 26 16.86 1.49 13.86
N CYS A 27 15.90 0.62 14.20
CA CYS A 27 15.25 -0.24 13.25
C CYS A 27 13.90 0.38 12.84
N PRO A 28 13.60 0.46 11.53
CA PRO A 28 12.24 0.65 11.06
C PRO A 28 11.29 -0.38 11.69
N VAL A 29 10.29 0.06 12.44
CA VAL A 29 9.24 -0.83 12.94
C VAL A 29 7.89 -0.24 12.59
N CYS A 30 6.99 -1.06 12.04
CA CYS A 30 5.61 -0.68 11.83
C CYS A 30 4.81 -0.71 13.13
N HIS A 31 3.73 0.07 13.20
CA HIS A 31 2.76 -0.08 14.28
C HIS A 31 2.12 -1.47 14.30
N SER A 32 1.49 -1.81 15.43
CA SER A 32 0.68 -3.02 15.56
C SER A 32 -0.38 -3.09 14.44
N GLY A 33 -0.43 -4.23 13.74
CA GLY A 33 -1.37 -4.48 12.64
C GLY A 33 -0.92 -4.00 11.27
N TYR A 34 0.24 -3.35 11.15
CA TYR A 34 0.88 -3.03 9.89
C TYR A 34 1.97 -4.05 9.54
N GLU A 35 2.02 -4.45 8.28
CA GLU A 35 3.04 -5.34 7.74
C GLU A 35 4.16 -4.52 7.08
N TYR A 36 5.39 -4.85 7.43
CA TYR A 36 6.58 -4.17 6.94
C TYR A 36 7.01 -4.72 5.59
N TYR A 37 7.16 -3.85 4.59
CA TYR A 37 7.74 -4.25 3.32
C TYR A 37 9.11 -3.63 3.11
N GLN A 38 10.13 -4.49 3.01
CA GLN A 38 11.53 -4.07 3.12
C GLN A 38 12.01 -3.25 1.92
N GLN A 39 11.46 -3.49 0.72
CA GLN A 39 11.91 -2.81 -0.51
C GLN A 39 11.55 -1.32 -0.52
N ASP A 40 10.37 -0.94 -0.04
CA ASP A 40 9.78 0.37 -0.37
C ASP A 40 9.88 1.38 0.77
N LYS A 41 10.32 0.92 1.93
CA LYS A 41 10.35 1.69 3.17
C LYS A 41 8.98 2.19 3.66
N PHE A 42 7.93 1.39 3.44
CA PHE A 42 6.58 1.66 3.93
C PHE A 42 6.03 0.50 4.76
N CYS A 43 5.08 0.84 5.61
CA CYS A 43 4.23 -0.06 6.36
C CYS A 43 2.85 -0.09 5.71
N TYR A 44 2.28 -1.27 5.50
CA TYR A 44 0.96 -1.42 4.88
C TYR A 44 -0.03 -2.11 5.79
N LYS A 45 -1.32 -1.74 5.67
CA LYS A 45 -2.40 -2.37 6.43
C LYS A 45 -3.65 -2.47 5.58
N PHE A 46 -4.14 -3.69 5.42
CA PHE A 46 -5.42 -3.97 4.76
C PHE A 46 -6.58 -3.83 5.75
N TYR A 47 -7.64 -3.16 5.33
CA TYR A 47 -8.87 -2.97 6.09
C TYR A 47 -10.02 -3.77 5.48
N ASN A 48 -10.45 -4.83 6.18
CA ASN A 48 -11.62 -5.64 5.81
C ASN A 48 -12.93 -4.99 6.31
N VAL A 49 -13.16 -3.73 5.95
CA VAL A 49 -14.42 -3.01 6.15
C VAL A 49 -14.75 -2.25 4.87
N CYS A 50 -16.02 -2.03 4.59
CA CYS A 50 -16.45 -1.34 3.37
C CYS A 50 -16.66 0.16 3.65
N GLN A 51 -15.95 1.02 2.94
CA GLN A 51 -15.98 2.48 3.10
C GLN A 51 -15.95 3.16 1.73
N THR A 52 -16.46 4.39 1.64
CA THR A 52 -16.21 5.25 0.47
C THR A 52 -14.74 5.63 0.38
N TRP A 53 -14.29 6.09 -0.78
CA TRP A 53 -12.88 6.45 -0.97
C TRP A 53 -12.43 7.53 0.02
N SER A 54 -13.28 8.53 0.26
CA SER A 54 -13.00 9.62 1.21
C SER A 54 -12.93 9.13 2.67
N GLU A 55 -13.82 8.22 3.08
CA GLU A 55 -13.81 7.66 4.43
C GLU A 55 -12.58 6.77 4.66
N ALA A 56 -12.24 5.93 3.67
CA ALA A 56 -11.04 5.11 3.68
C ALA A 56 -9.77 5.96 3.79
N ARG A 57 -9.68 7.03 3.00
CA ARG A 57 -8.59 8.02 3.09
C ARG A 57 -8.48 8.64 4.48
N GLN A 58 -9.60 9.06 5.06
CA GLN A 58 -9.62 9.64 6.40
C GLN A 58 -9.09 8.66 7.46
N VAL A 59 -9.42 7.37 7.35
CA VAL A 59 -8.86 6.34 8.24
C VAL A 59 -7.34 6.27 8.13
N CYS A 60 -6.80 6.23 6.91
CA CYS A 60 -5.35 6.16 6.71
C CYS A 60 -4.63 7.42 7.22
N GLN A 61 -5.23 8.60 7.02
CA GLN A 61 -4.68 9.87 7.52
C GLN A 61 -4.67 9.94 9.05
N ASN A 62 -5.70 9.41 9.71
CA ASN A 62 -5.73 9.32 11.17
C ASN A 62 -4.65 8.39 11.75
N GLU A 63 -4.13 7.45 10.95
CA GLU A 63 -3.00 6.59 11.32
C GLU A 63 -1.63 7.13 10.90
N GLY A 64 -1.57 8.38 10.41
CA GLY A 64 -0.33 9.04 10.00
C GLY A 64 0.16 8.66 8.61
N GLY A 65 -0.72 8.11 7.77
CA GLY A 65 -0.43 7.71 6.40
C GLY A 65 -1.42 8.28 5.39
N ASP A 66 -1.56 7.61 4.26
CA ASP A 66 -2.64 7.85 3.30
C ASP A 66 -2.97 6.52 2.59
N LEU A 67 -3.94 6.53 1.67
CA LEU A 67 -4.18 5.38 0.80
C LEU A 67 -2.92 5.02 -0.01
N ILE A 68 -2.77 3.73 -0.28
CA ILE A 68 -1.57 3.16 -0.86
C ILE A 68 -1.28 3.68 -2.29
N SER A 69 -0.02 3.92 -2.66
CA SER A 69 0.40 4.36 -4.01
C SER A 69 1.31 3.34 -4.70
N LEU A 70 0.91 2.77 -5.85
CA LEU A 70 1.54 1.55 -6.42
C LEU A 70 2.92 1.76 -7.08
N ASN A 71 3.55 2.91 -6.89
CA ASN A 71 4.83 3.25 -7.51
C ASN A 71 5.92 2.22 -7.20
N ASN A 72 6.56 1.68 -8.26
CA ASN A 72 7.64 0.70 -8.19
C ASN A 72 7.26 -0.67 -7.61
N ARG A 73 5.96 -0.97 -7.47
CA ARG A 73 5.51 -2.20 -6.83
C ARG A 73 5.06 -3.24 -7.86
N ASN A 74 5.42 -4.49 -7.58
CA ASN A 74 4.92 -5.62 -8.34
C ASN A 74 3.47 -5.89 -7.90
N LEU A 75 2.55 -6.03 -8.86
CA LEU A 75 1.15 -6.45 -8.63
C LEU A 75 1.05 -7.71 -7.74
N ASN A 76 2.04 -8.60 -7.81
CA ASN A 76 2.13 -9.79 -6.96
C ASN A 76 2.11 -9.48 -5.46
N PHE A 77 2.67 -8.35 -5.01
CA PHE A 77 2.64 -7.95 -3.61
C PHE A 77 1.23 -7.54 -3.16
N PHE A 78 0.46 -6.85 -4.02
CA PHE A 78 -0.95 -6.54 -3.71
C PHE A 78 -1.80 -7.77 -3.72
N ASN A 79 -1.53 -8.68 -4.66
CA ASN A 79 -2.15 -9.99 -4.66
C ASN A 79 -1.90 -10.68 -3.30
N GLU A 80 -0.67 -10.72 -2.78
CA GLU A 80 -0.44 -11.27 -1.43
C GLU A 80 -1.23 -10.53 -0.33
N LEU A 81 -1.33 -9.20 -0.39
CA LEU A 81 -2.05 -8.40 0.61
C LEU A 81 -3.58 -8.52 0.52
N ALA A 82 -4.12 -8.68 -0.69
CA ALA A 82 -5.55 -8.70 -1.01
C ALA A 82 -6.14 -10.12 -1.10
N LEU A 83 -5.37 -11.10 -1.61
CA LEU A 83 -5.83 -12.49 -1.84
C LEU A 83 -6.22 -13.22 -0.55
N HIS A 84 -5.77 -12.75 0.61
CA HIS A 84 -6.05 -13.40 1.89
C HIS A 84 -7.30 -12.86 2.62
N LYS A 85 -8.07 -11.96 2.02
CA LYS A 85 -9.16 -11.26 2.72
C LYS A 85 -10.42 -11.27 1.87
N SER A 86 -11.20 -12.34 1.99
CA SER A 86 -12.58 -12.38 1.49
C SER A 86 -13.47 -11.43 2.30
N GLY A 87 -14.40 -10.75 1.63
CA GLY A 87 -15.27 -9.76 2.25
C GLY A 87 -16.49 -9.40 1.39
N SER A 88 -17.34 -8.53 1.91
CA SER A 88 -18.64 -8.17 1.33
C SER A 88 -18.57 -7.14 0.19
N CYS A 89 -17.41 -6.51 -0.02
CA CYS A 89 -17.17 -5.49 -1.03
C CYS A 89 -15.83 -5.80 -1.71
N ASP A 90 -15.90 -6.58 -2.79
CA ASP A 90 -14.79 -7.35 -3.39
C ASP A 90 -13.56 -6.54 -3.91
N ASP A 91 -13.68 -5.23 -4.06
CA ASP A 91 -12.62 -4.38 -4.62
C ASP A 91 -11.91 -3.57 -3.53
N VAL A 92 -10.77 -2.97 -3.86
CA VAL A 92 -9.88 -2.33 -2.88
C VAL A 92 -9.47 -0.93 -3.30
N TRP A 93 -9.85 0.09 -2.53
CA TRP A 93 -9.41 1.47 -2.75
C TRP A 93 -7.90 1.63 -2.60
N VAL A 94 -7.33 2.42 -3.52
CA VAL A 94 -5.95 2.90 -3.50
C VAL A 94 -5.92 4.42 -3.67
N GLY A 95 -4.74 5.02 -3.54
CA GLY A 95 -4.56 6.48 -3.58
C GLY A 95 -4.57 7.10 -4.98
N ALA A 96 -5.00 6.39 -6.03
CA ALA A 96 -5.09 6.97 -7.37
C ALA A 96 -6.36 7.82 -7.47
N THR A 97 -6.25 9.02 -8.03
CA THR A 97 -7.40 9.90 -8.28
C THR A 97 -7.08 10.92 -9.37
N ASP A 98 -8.11 11.35 -10.10
CA ASP A 98 -8.06 12.48 -11.02
C ASP A 98 -9.09 13.58 -10.64
N VAL A 99 -9.67 13.54 -9.43
CA VAL A 99 -10.64 14.55 -8.92
C VAL A 99 -10.15 15.99 -9.08
N SER A 100 -8.82 16.22 -9.07
CA SER A 100 -8.24 17.56 -9.26
C SER A 100 -8.28 18.04 -10.70
N SER A 101 -8.23 17.13 -11.67
CA SER A 101 -8.24 17.39 -13.10
C SER A 101 -8.55 16.10 -13.85
N GLU A 102 -9.76 16.01 -14.38
CA GLU A 102 -10.25 14.88 -15.20
C GLU A 102 -9.19 14.40 -16.22
N GLY A 103 -8.96 13.09 -16.26
CA GLY A 103 -7.99 12.45 -17.15
C GLY A 103 -6.52 12.66 -16.76
N GLN A 104 -6.23 13.32 -15.64
CA GLN A 104 -4.88 13.46 -15.07
C GLN A 104 -4.77 12.71 -13.75
N TRP A 105 -4.54 11.41 -13.86
CA TRP A 105 -4.43 10.50 -12.73
C TRP A 105 -3.11 10.65 -11.96
N ASN A 106 -3.23 10.97 -10.68
CA ASN A 106 -2.11 11.07 -9.76
C ASN A 106 -2.36 10.26 -8.49
N TRP A 107 -1.27 9.82 -7.87
CA TRP A 107 -1.28 9.34 -6.50
C TRP A 107 -1.40 10.51 -5.53
N LEU A 108 -1.83 10.24 -4.30
CA LEU A 108 -1.98 11.28 -3.26
C LEU A 108 -0.67 11.92 -2.80
N ASN A 109 0.48 11.32 -3.14
CA ASN A 109 1.79 11.92 -2.93
C ASN A 109 2.21 12.87 -4.07
N GLY A 110 1.40 13.02 -5.12
CA GLY A 110 1.63 13.89 -6.28
C GLY A 110 2.31 13.21 -7.46
N ASP A 111 2.73 11.95 -7.34
CA ASP A 111 3.32 11.21 -8.47
C ASP A 111 2.24 10.84 -9.49
N LYS A 112 2.62 10.79 -10.78
CA LYS A 112 1.72 10.33 -11.84
C LYS A 112 1.46 8.84 -11.73
N VAL A 113 0.22 8.43 -12.01
CA VAL A 113 -0.11 7.01 -12.17
C VAL A 113 0.48 6.50 -13.49
N SER A 114 1.20 5.38 -13.44
CA SER A 114 1.80 4.78 -14.62
C SER A 114 0.77 4.02 -15.45
N SER A 115 0.90 4.07 -16.78
CA SER A 115 -0.10 3.51 -17.71
C SER A 115 -0.18 1.98 -17.67
N ASP A 116 0.89 1.31 -17.25
CA ASP A 116 1.02 -0.14 -17.15
C ASP A 116 0.33 -0.74 -15.92
N LEU A 117 -0.21 0.10 -15.03
CA LEU A 117 -0.97 -0.35 -13.87
C LEU A 117 -2.46 -0.53 -14.17
N TRP A 118 -2.96 0.10 -15.23
CA TRP A 118 -4.37 0.06 -15.59
C TRP A 118 -4.76 -1.28 -16.21
N ALA A 119 -5.97 -1.71 -15.88
CA ALA A 119 -6.62 -2.80 -16.56
C ALA A 119 -6.84 -2.46 -18.04
N ILE A 120 -7.01 -3.50 -18.87
CA ILE A 120 -7.32 -3.32 -20.28
C ILE A 120 -8.58 -2.45 -20.43
N ASN A 121 -8.44 -1.36 -21.21
CA ASN A 121 -9.43 -0.31 -21.45
C ASN A 121 -9.69 0.68 -20.31
N GLN A 122 -8.91 0.65 -19.23
CA GLN A 122 -9.01 1.63 -18.14
C GLN A 122 -7.94 2.73 -18.24
N PRO A 123 -8.18 3.93 -17.68
CA PRO A 123 -9.46 4.38 -17.12
C PRO A 123 -10.48 4.72 -18.22
N ASP A 124 -11.75 4.35 -18.04
CA ASP A 124 -12.82 4.55 -19.02
C ASP A 124 -13.82 5.66 -18.66
N ASN A 125 -13.73 6.16 -17.43
CA ASN A 125 -14.60 7.16 -16.82
C ASN A 125 -16.08 6.89 -17.07
N TRP A 126 -16.54 5.70 -16.71
CA TRP A 126 -17.91 5.27 -16.97
C TRP A 126 -18.94 6.27 -16.41
N ASP A 127 -19.89 6.68 -17.25
CA ASP A 127 -20.91 7.70 -16.92
C ASP A 127 -20.34 9.06 -16.46
N SER A 128 -19.04 9.31 -16.69
CA SER A 128 -18.34 10.54 -16.30
C SER A 128 -18.34 10.82 -14.79
N ILE A 129 -18.31 9.77 -13.96
CA ILE A 129 -18.35 9.87 -12.48
C ILE A 129 -17.20 9.14 -11.77
N GLU A 130 -16.29 8.50 -12.50
CA GLU A 130 -15.29 7.59 -11.94
C GLU A 130 -13.95 8.29 -11.74
N HIS A 131 -13.77 8.86 -10.54
CA HIS A 131 -12.62 9.72 -10.24
C HIS A 131 -11.68 9.17 -9.16
N CYS A 132 -11.92 7.94 -8.72
CA CYS A 132 -11.17 7.27 -7.66
C CYS A 132 -10.68 5.90 -8.11
N GLY A 133 -9.41 5.60 -7.87
CA GLY A 133 -8.81 4.35 -8.33
C GLY A 133 -9.00 3.21 -7.34
N ASP A 134 -9.40 2.04 -7.84
CA ASP A 134 -9.45 0.80 -7.10
C ASP A 134 -8.67 -0.33 -7.79
N LEU A 135 -8.27 -1.31 -7.00
CA LEU A 135 -7.84 -2.61 -7.51
C LEU A 135 -9.08 -3.46 -7.69
N HIS A 136 -9.40 -3.78 -8.95
CA HIS A 136 -10.64 -4.45 -9.27
C HIS A 136 -10.43 -5.96 -9.39
N LYS A 137 -11.14 -6.74 -8.57
CA LYS A 137 -11.01 -8.20 -8.51
C LYS A 137 -11.24 -8.91 -9.85
N ARG A 138 -12.10 -8.36 -10.72
CA ARG A 138 -12.39 -8.95 -12.05
C ARG A 138 -11.30 -8.67 -13.08
N PHE A 139 -10.42 -7.73 -12.81
CA PHE A 139 -9.27 -7.40 -13.63
C PHE A 139 -7.98 -7.91 -12.99
N ASP A 140 -8.05 -9.03 -12.26
CA ASP A 140 -6.90 -9.61 -11.56
C ASP A 140 -6.17 -8.60 -10.64
N TYR A 141 -6.94 -7.69 -10.04
CA TYR A 141 -6.47 -6.57 -9.22
C TYR A 141 -5.56 -5.58 -9.95
N GLU A 142 -5.68 -5.46 -11.27
CA GLU A 142 -5.22 -4.30 -12.02
C GLU A 142 -6.05 -3.05 -11.67
N LEU A 143 -5.49 -1.87 -11.93
CA LEU A 143 -6.10 -0.59 -11.57
C LEU A 143 -7.30 -0.30 -12.46
N ASN A 144 -8.36 0.18 -11.84
CA ASN A 144 -9.59 0.63 -12.46
C ASN A 144 -10.00 1.98 -11.85
N ASP A 145 -10.68 2.81 -12.62
CA ASP A 145 -11.36 3.99 -12.09
C ASP A 145 -12.78 3.62 -11.69
N ALA A 146 -13.23 4.17 -10.57
CA ALA A 146 -14.52 3.85 -10.01
C ALA A 146 -15.19 5.07 -9.39
N ASP A 147 -16.51 5.00 -9.33
CA ASP A 147 -17.34 5.93 -8.57
C ASP A 147 -16.89 5.96 -7.10
N CYS A 148 -16.35 7.10 -6.68
CA CYS A 148 -15.79 7.34 -5.34
C CYS A 148 -16.78 7.06 -4.19
N SER A 149 -18.09 7.06 -4.47
CA SER A 149 -19.16 6.81 -3.49
C SER A 149 -19.39 5.32 -3.20
N ARG A 150 -18.74 4.42 -3.95
CA ARG A 150 -18.83 2.98 -3.72
C ARG A 150 -18.14 2.58 -2.43
N ASN A 151 -18.72 1.59 -1.76
CA ASN A 151 -18.12 1.01 -0.56
C ASN A 151 -17.19 -0.13 -0.96
N LYS A 152 -15.89 0.01 -0.67
CA LYS A 152 -14.84 -0.97 -0.98
C LYS A 152 -13.93 -1.18 0.24
N HIS A 153 -13.16 -2.25 0.23
CA HIS A 153 -12.03 -2.41 1.13
C HIS A 153 -10.95 -1.37 0.82
N PHE A 154 -9.92 -1.25 1.64
CA PHE A 154 -8.84 -0.30 1.36
C PHE A 154 -7.52 -0.70 2.01
N ILE A 155 -6.43 -0.15 1.50
CA ILE A 155 -5.10 -0.34 2.04
C ILE A 155 -4.49 1.01 2.40
N CYS A 156 -4.01 1.13 3.63
CA CYS A 156 -3.23 2.27 4.07
C CYS A 156 -1.73 2.02 3.87
N GLN A 157 -0.99 3.08 3.54
CA GLN A 157 0.47 3.13 3.60
C GLN A 157 0.94 4.19 4.58
N VAL A 158 1.95 3.85 5.38
CA VAL A 158 2.59 4.76 6.34
C VAL A 158 4.11 4.69 6.11
N ALA A 159 4.77 5.85 6.01
CA ALA A 159 6.22 5.89 5.85
C ALA A 159 6.93 5.41 7.12
N ILE A 160 7.99 4.64 6.93
CA ILE A 160 8.93 4.31 8.01
C ILE A 160 9.54 5.59 8.56
N GLY A 161 9.58 5.71 9.89
CA GLY A 161 10.15 6.86 10.58
C GLY A 161 9.12 7.74 11.28
N SER A 162 7.84 7.40 11.17
CA SER A 162 6.80 7.99 12.00
C SER A 162 7.00 7.65 13.49
N PHE A 163 7.61 6.50 13.80
CA PHE A 163 7.92 6.05 15.17
C PHE A 163 9.23 5.24 15.18
N TYR A 164 10.23 5.72 15.91
CA TYR A 164 11.41 4.92 16.27
C TYR A 164 11.13 4.25 17.62
N ARG A 165 11.38 2.95 17.73
CA ARG A 165 11.44 2.27 19.04
C ARG A 165 12.89 2.02 19.40
N PHE A 166 13.24 2.39 20.63
CA PHE A 166 14.44 1.88 21.29
C PHE A 166 14.20 0.38 21.56
N LEU A 167 15.15 -0.46 21.15
CA LEU A 167 15.18 -1.85 21.58
C LEU A 167 16.00 -1.87 22.87
N ASP A 168 15.35 -2.20 23.99
CA ASP A 168 16.00 -2.41 25.29
C ASP A 168 16.62 -3.81 25.37
#